data_AF-A0A699KJ98-F1
#
_entry.id   AF-A0A699KJ98-F1
#
_cell.length_a   1.000
_cell.length_b   1.000
_cell.length_c   1.000
_cell.angle_alpha   90.00
_cell.angle_beta   90.00
_cell.angle_gamma   90.00
#
_symmetry.space_group_name_H-M   'P 1'
#
loop_
_entity.id
_entity.type
_entity.pdbx_description
1 polymer ?
#
loop_
_entity_poly.entity_id
_entity_poly.type
_entity_poly.pdbx_seq_one_letter_code
_entity_poly.pdbx_strand_id
1 'polypeptide(L)' 'MKGFWSFGILVMGVVSILGSVQGDLQTGFYSSSCPKAEKIIQDYVKQHIPNAPSLAATLIRMHFHDCFVR' A
#
# COMPACT_ATOMS: atom_id res chain seq x y z
N MET A 1 -13.61 37.80 6.83
CA MET A 1 -12.89 36.69 7.48
C MET A 1 -13.71 35.40 7.57
N LYS A 2 -14.95 35.40 8.07
CA LYS A 2 -15.81 34.20 8.14
C LYS A 2 -16.12 33.55 6.77
N GLY A 3 -16.34 34.37 5.74
CA GLY A 3 -16.63 33.89 4.37
C GLY A 3 -15.43 33.20 3.69
N PHE A 4 -14.21 33.63 3.97
CA PHE A 4 -12.99 33.00 3.45
C PHE A 4 -12.81 31.59 4.01
N TRP A 5 -13.09 31.42 5.31
CA TRP A 5 -13.01 30.12 5.97
C TRP A 5 -14.10 29.16 5.49
N SER A 6 -15.32 29.66 5.29
CA SER A 6 -16.44 28.89 4.73
C SER A 6 -16.13 28.41 3.30
N PHE A 7 -15.57 29.29 2.47
CA PHE A 7 -15.14 28.93 1.11
C PHE A 7 -14.01 27.89 1.12
N GLY A 8 -13.02 28.04 2.01
CA GLY A 8 -11.94 27.06 2.17
C GLY A 8 -12.42 25.67 2.57
N ILE A 9 -13.40 25.58 3.49
CA ILE A 9 -14.03 24.31 3.90
C ILE A 9 -14.77 23.67 2.72
N LEU A 10 -15.51 24.47 1.94
CA LEU A 10 -16.27 23.98 0.80
C LEU A 10 -15.34 23.43 -0.30
N VAL A 11 -14.24 24.12 -0.59
CA VAL A 11 -13.23 23.67 -1.56
C VAL A 11 -12.55 22.37 -1.09
N MET A 12 -12.16 22.26 0.18
CA MET A 12 -11.59 21.02 0.74
C MET A 12 -12.55 19.84 0.69
N GLY A 13 -13.84 20.08 0.96
CA GLY A 13 -14.89 19.07 0.83
C GLY A 13 -15.03 18.54 -0.60
N VAL A 14 -15.05 19.43 -1.60
CA VAL A 14 -15.15 19.06 -3.01
C VAL A 14 -13.92 18.28 -3.50
N VAL A 15 -12.71 18.70 -3.11
CA VAL A 15 -11.45 18.01 -3.48
C VAL A 15 -11.42 16.58 -2.93
N SER A 16 -11.95 16.35 -1.73
CA SER A 16 -11.98 15.02 -1.10
C SER A 16 -12.89 14.04 -1.85
N ILE A 17 -13.97 14.53 -2.46
CA ILE A 17 -14.91 13.70 -3.25
C ILE A 17 -14.27 13.31 -4.60
N LEU A 18 -13.55 14.24 -5.24
CA LEU A 18 -12.91 14.02 -6.55
C LEU A 18 -11.64 13.16 -6.48
N GLY A 19 -11.00 13.04 -5.31
CA GLY A 19 -9.74 12.32 -5.11
C GLY A 19 -9.86 10.82 -4.75
N SER A 20 -11.04 10.22 -4.89
CA SER A 20 -11.25 8.82 -4.50
C SER A 20 -10.52 7.88 -5.47
N VAL A 21 -9.49 7.17 -4.98
CA VAL A 21 -8.80 6.13 -5.76
C VAL A 21 -9.66 4.86 -5.78
N GLN A 22 -10.16 4.49 -6.95
CA GLN A 22 -10.86 3.20 -7.17
C GLN A 22 -9.82 2.12 -7.44
N GLY A 23 -9.51 1.30 -6.43
CA GLY A 23 -8.67 0.12 -6.56
C GLY A 23 -9.36 -1.10 -5.97
N ASP A 24 -9.16 -2.28 -6.57
CA ASP A 24 -9.72 -3.56 -6.11
C ASP A 24 -8.91 -4.19 -4.96
N LEU A 25 -8.03 -3.41 -4.33
CA LEU A 25 -7.21 -3.87 -3.22
C LEU A 25 -7.96 -3.71 -1.89
N GLN A 26 -7.93 -4.76 -1.09
CA GLN A 26 -8.51 -4.79 0.24
C GLN A 26 -7.47 -5.26 1.27
N THR A 27 -7.42 -4.58 2.43
CA THR A 27 -6.63 -5.03 3.56
C THR A 27 -7.18 -6.35 4.11
N GLY A 28 -6.32 -7.34 4.34
CA GLY A 28 -6.76 -8.66 4.77
C GLY A 28 -7.55 -9.44 3.71
N PHE A 29 -7.28 -9.20 2.42
CA PHE A 29 -7.89 -9.95 1.30
C PHE A 29 -7.84 -11.47 1.50
N TYR A 30 -6.74 -11.98 2.07
CA TYR A 30 -6.55 -13.41 2.34
C TYR A 30 -7.14 -13.89 3.68
N SER A 31 -7.89 -13.07 4.40
CA SER A 31 -8.39 -13.41 5.74
C SER A 31 -9.25 -14.69 5.79
N SER A 32 -10.03 -14.95 4.75
CA SER A 32 -10.91 -16.12 4.66
C SER A 32 -10.20 -17.38 4.13
N SER A 33 -9.25 -17.21 3.20
CA SER A 33 -8.58 -18.32 2.52
C SER A 33 -7.27 -18.73 3.20
N CYS A 34 -6.49 -17.76 3.69
CA CYS A 34 -5.23 -17.97 4.40
C CYS A 34 -4.98 -16.83 5.40
N PRO A 35 -5.60 -16.87 6.60
CA PRO A 35 -5.53 -15.76 7.57
C PRO A 35 -4.11 -15.47 8.09
N LYS A 36 -3.17 -16.39 7.89
CA LYS A 36 -1.77 -16.25 8.31
C LYS A 36 -0.84 -15.84 7.17
N ALA A 37 -1.34 -15.59 5.96
CA ALA A 37 -0.50 -15.34 4.78
C ALA A 37 0.55 -14.24 5.02
N GLU A 38 0.13 -13.05 5.46
CA GLU A 38 1.03 -11.92 5.72
C GLU A 38 2.07 -12.25 6.80
N LYS A 39 1.66 -12.94 7.87
CA LYS A 39 2.56 -13.34 8.95
C LYS A 39 3.60 -14.36 8.49
N ILE A 40 3.19 -15.38 7.74
CA ILE A 40 4.09 -16.41 7.20
C ILE A 40 5.16 -15.76 6.32
N ILE A 41 4.75 -14.86 5.42
CA ILE A 41 5.68 -14.13 4.54
C ILE A 41 6.65 -13.29 5.36
N GLN A 42 6.13 -12.54 6.34
CA GLN A 42 6.96 -11.68 7.19
C GLN A 42 7.98 -12.48 8.01
N ASP A 43 7.57 -13.58 8.64
CA ASP A 43 8.44 -14.43 9.45
C ASP A 43 9.53 -15.08 8.57
N TYR A 44 9.16 -15.57 7.38
CA TYR A 44 10.10 -16.13 6.43
C TYR A 44 11.15 -15.11 5.99
N VAL A 45 10.73 -13.92 5.56
CA VAL A 45 11.64 -12.85 5.12
C VAL A 45 12.57 -12.44 6.27
N LYS A 46 12.05 -12.21 7.48
CA LYS A 46 12.85 -11.85 8.65
C LYS A 46 13.91 -12.91 8.99
N GLN A 47 13.57 -14.19 8.88
CA GLN A 47 14.49 -15.27 9.19
C GLN A 47 15.59 -15.45 8.12
N HIS A 48 15.28 -15.23 6.85
CA HIS A 48 16.18 -15.61 5.75
C HIS A 48 17.05 -14.46 5.23
N ILE A 49 16.57 -13.22 5.29
CA ILE A 49 17.34 -12.05 4.83
C ILE A 49 18.72 -11.93 5.52
N PRO A 50 18.88 -12.16 6.83
CA PRO A 50 20.20 -12.12 7.47
C PRO A 50 21.21 -13.12 6.88
N ASN A 51 20.73 -14.25 6.34
CA ASN A 51 21.57 -15.28 5.72
C ASN A 51 21.90 -14.95 4.25
N ALA A 52 21.14 -14.05 3.61
CA ALA A 52 21.37 -13.61 2.25
C ALA A 52 20.96 -12.13 2.08
N PRO A 53 21.74 -11.17 2.62
CA PRO A 53 21.32 -9.76 2.71
C PRO A 53 21.02 -9.08 1.37
N SER A 54 21.67 -9.51 0.29
CA SER A 54 21.45 -8.99 -1.07
C SER A 54 20.03 -9.28 -1.61
N LEU A 55 19.32 -10.25 -1.05
CA LEU A 55 17.95 -10.58 -1.47
C LEU A 55 16.95 -9.48 -1.09
N ALA A 56 17.20 -8.70 -0.04
CA ALA A 56 16.30 -7.60 0.35
C ALA A 56 16.10 -6.60 -0.81
N ALA A 57 17.21 -6.09 -1.34
CA ALA A 57 17.20 -5.16 -2.47
C ALA A 57 16.65 -5.82 -3.75
N THR A 58 16.97 -7.10 -3.97
CA THR A 58 16.53 -7.85 -5.15
C THR A 58 15.02 -8.04 -5.17
N LEU A 59 14.38 -8.41 -4.05
CA LEU A 59 12.93 -8.57 -3.95
C LEU A 59 12.18 -7.27 -4.26
N ILE A 60 12.66 -6.15 -3.72
CA ILE A 60 12.08 -4.82 -3.99
C ILE A 60 12.25 -4.44 -5.46
N ARG A 61 13.43 -4.70 -6.03
CA ARG A 61 13.70 -4.45 -7.46
C ARG A 61 12.78 -5.28 -8.34
N MET A 62 12.57 -6.55 -8.03
CA MET A 62 11.67 -7.43 -8.80
C MET A 62 10.24 -6.91 -8.73
N HIS A 63 9.74 -6.54 -7.54
CA HIS A 63 8.40 -5.94 -7.39
C HIS A 63 8.23 -4.69 -8.26
N PHE A 64 9.21 -3.78 -8.25
CA PHE A 64 9.18 -2.60 -9.12
C PHE A 64 9.22 -2.97 -10.60
N HIS A 65 10.08 -3.91 -10.99
CA HIS A 65 10.20 -4.35 -12.37
C HIS A 65 8.88 -4.93 -12.90
N ASP A 66 8.21 -5.79 -12.14
CA ASP A 66 6.92 -6.39 -12.53
C ASP A 66 5.79 -5.34 -12.64
N CYS A 67 5.84 -4.29 -11.82
CA CYS A 67 4.82 -3.23 -11.87
C CYS A 67 5.03 -2.26 -13.04
N PHE A 68 6.28 -1.91 -13.35
CA PHE A 68 6.61 -0.82 -14.28
C PHE A 68 7.04 -1.27 -15.66
N VAL A 69 7.58 -2.48 -15.81
CA VAL A 69 7.97 -3.06 -17.10
C VAL A 69 6.91 -4.08 -17.51
N ARG A 70 6.03 -3.68 -18.43
CA ARG A 70 4.99 -4.54 -19.01
C ARG A 70 5.24 -4.75 -20.50
#